data_AF-G8M2T0-F1
#
_entry.id   AF-G8M2T0-F1
#
_cell.length_a   1.000
_cell.length_b   1.000
_cell.length_c   1.000
_cell.angle_alpha   90.00
_cell.angle_beta   90.00
_cell.angle_gamma   90.00
#
_symmetry.space_group_name_H-M   'P 1'
#
loop_
_entity.id
_entity.type
_entity.pdbx_description
1 polymer ?
#
loop_
_entity_poly.entity_id
_entity_poly.type
_entity_poly.pdbx_seq_one_letter_code
_entity_poly.pdbx_strand_id
1 'polypeptide(L)'
;MLNKLFKYEIKATARIFIPLYITLIIFSIINKIFNILSVEYGINFNKLTGFIRLFIYFGLIVGILVITLVVQIQRFYKSLLGDEGYLMFTLPVKPWQHILSKLFTSMIWIVISGLTTVLSFLIIMPTEVFWELMEVIPQGISEVLRIFGSRTFLVAFGSIIVFILFIAAGTLMIYSAIALGYLVKKHKLLASFGMYLGLFTGAQSIMIIFMIVTGSLYLKDFSNLSLYMQMQTILLSSLAYFSIITAGLFILTKYILDNKLNLE
;
A
#
# COMPACT_ATOMS: atom_id res chain seq x y z
N MET A 1 -25.60 -5.40 1.17
CA MET A 1 -25.30 -4.12 1.85
C MET A 1 -23.85 -3.67 1.67
N LEU A 2 -22.87 -4.60 1.62
CA LEU A 2 -21.45 -4.31 1.39
C LEU A 2 -21.16 -3.36 0.21
N ASN A 3 -21.80 -3.57 -0.95
CA ASN A 3 -21.60 -2.69 -2.11
C ASN A 3 -22.02 -1.23 -1.83
N LYS A 4 -23.08 -1.01 -1.05
CA LYS A 4 -23.50 0.35 -0.66
C LYS A 4 -22.46 0.99 0.26
N LEU A 5 -21.99 0.27 1.29
CA LEU A 5 -20.94 0.76 2.20
C LEU A 5 -19.71 1.18 1.42
N PHE A 6 -19.23 0.31 0.53
CA PHE A 6 -18.07 0.54 -0.30
C PHE A 6 -18.24 1.77 -1.21
N LYS A 7 -19.38 1.89 -1.90
CA LYS A 7 -19.69 3.05 -2.75
C LYS A 7 -19.65 4.37 -1.99
N TYR A 8 -20.26 4.43 -0.81
CA TYR A 8 -20.29 5.66 -0.01
C TYR A 8 -18.92 5.99 0.61
N GLU A 9 -18.16 4.98 1.03
CA GLU A 9 -16.79 5.14 1.52
C GLU A 9 -15.86 5.69 0.43
N ILE A 10 -15.88 5.11 -0.77
CA ILE A 10 -15.13 5.64 -1.93
C ILE A 10 -15.54 7.08 -2.22
N LYS A 11 -16.84 7.37 -2.29
CA LYS A 11 -17.31 8.74 -2.59
C LYS A 11 -16.86 9.76 -1.52
N ALA A 12 -16.79 9.35 -0.26
CA ALA A 12 -16.34 10.22 0.83
C ALA A 12 -14.83 10.47 0.78
N THR A 13 -14.04 9.42 0.54
CA THR A 13 -12.57 9.49 0.45
C THR A 13 -12.06 10.13 -0.84
N ALA A 14 -12.77 9.94 -1.96
CA ALA A 14 -12.43 10.52 -3.26
C ALA A 14 -12.33 12.04 -3.24
N ARG A 15 -13.18 12.71 -2.43
CA ARG A 15 -13.15 14.16 -2.25
C ARG A 15 -11.84 14.68 -1.64
N ILE A 16 -11.08 13.81 -0.96
CA ILE A 16 -9.78 14.14 -0.37
C ILE A 16 -8.66 13.81 -1.37
N PHE A 17 -8.69 12.61 -1.95
CA PHE A 17 -7.58 12.12 -2.78
C PHE A 17 -7.54 12.73 -4.18
N ILE A 18 -8.68 12.91 -4.84
CA ILE A 18 -8.71 13.41 -6.23
C ILE A 18 -8.05 14.79 -6.36
N PRO A 19 -8.37 15.79 -5.51
CA PRO A 19 -7.68 17.08 -5.59
C PRO A 19 -6.17 16.97 -5.42
N LEU A 20 -5.70 16.14 -4.48
CA LEU A 20 -4.25 15.95 -4.24
C LEU A 20 -3.54 15.35 -5.46
N TYR A 21 -4.16 14.35 -6.10
CA TYR A 21 -3.61 13.74 -7.31
C TYR A 21 -3.55 14.74 -8.46
N ILE A 22 -4.61 15.53 -8.66
CA ILE A 22 -4.64 16.58 -9.67
C ILE A 22 -3.52 17.60 -9.39
N THR A 23 -3.35 18.04 -8.15
CA THR A 23 -2.29 18.98 -7.76
C THR A 23 -0.89 18.41 -8.07
N LEU A 24 -0.63 17.15 -7.73
CA LEU A 24 0.65 16.51 -8.01
C LEU A 24 0.94 16.47 -9.52
N ILE A 25 -0.04 16.08 -10.33
CA ILE A 25 0.13 15.99 -11.79
C ILE A 25 0.36 17.38 -12.40
N ILE A 26 -0.41 18.40 -11.98
CA ILE A 26 -0.21 19.79 -12.44
C ILE A 26 1.20 20.27 -12.09
N PHE A 27 1.65 20.06 -10.85
CA PHE A 27 3.02 20.43 -10.44
C PHE A 27 4.09 19.68 -11.23
N SER A 28 3.82 18.43 -11.64
CA SER A 28 4.75 17.65 -12.46
C SER A 28 4.89 18.23 -13.86
N ILE A 29 3.78 18.62 -14.48
CA ILE A 29 3.75 19.29 -15.79
C ILE A 29 4.46 20.64 -15.71
N ILE A 30 4.19 21.44 -14.68
CA ILE A 30 4.88 22.71 -14.46
C ILE A 30 6.39 22.49 -14.37
N ASN A 31 6.84 21.53 -13.57
CA ASN A 31 8.27 21.21 -13.45
C ASN A 31 8.89 20.81 -14.78
N LYS A 32 8.21 20.00 -15.60
CA LYS A 32 8.66 19.65 -16.95
C LYS A 32 8.82 20.87 -17.84
N ILE A 33 7.80 21.74 -17.91
CA ILE A 33 7.84 22.94 -18.74
C ILE A 33 9.04 23.81 -18.37
N PHE A 34 9.28 24.05 -17.08
CA PHE A 34 10.42 24.84 -16.65
C PHE A 34 11.76 24.18 -17.01
N ASN A 35 11.87 22.84 -16.92
CA ASN A 35 13.09 22.12 -17.31
C ASN A 35 13.35 22.27 -18.82
N ILE A 36 12.32 22.14 -19.66
CA ILE A 36 12.39 22.36 -21.11
C ILE A 36 12.84 23.80 -21.40
N LEU A 37 12.22 24.79 -20.76
CA LEU A 37 12.58 26.21 -20.91
C LEU A 37 14.04 26.49 -20.55
N SER A 38 14.57 25.83 -19.51
CA SER A 38 15.97 25.99 -19.14
C SER A 38 16.96 25.35 -20.11
N VAL A 39 16.63 24.17 -20.64
CA VAL A 39 17.54 23.39 -21.51
C VAL A 39 17.50 23.87 -22.95
N GLU A 40 16.31 24.06 -23.53
CA GLU A 40 16.13 24.39 -24.95
C GLU A 40 16.25 25.90 -25.22
N TYR A 41 15.74 26.74 -24.32
CA TYR A 41 15.67 28.19 -24.52
C TYR A 41 16.74 28.95 -23.70
N GLY A 42 17.58 28.24 -22.95
CA GLY A 42 18.65 28.85 -22.14
C GLY A 42 18.15 29.78 -21.03
N ILE A 43 16.87 29.66 -20.63
CA ILE A 43 16.29 30.49 -19.57
C ILE A 43 16.91 30.07 -18.23
N ASN A 44 17.83 30.89 -17.73
CA ASN A 44 18.50 30.67 -16.46
C ASN A 44 17.57 30.99 -15.29
N PHE A 45 16.91 29.95 -14.77
CA PHE A 45 16.26 30.03 -13.47
C PHE A 45 17.33 30.01 -12.37
N ASN A 46 17.25 30.94 -11.42
CA ASN A 46 18.14 30.94 -10.26
C ASN A 46 18.10 29.59 -9.54
N LYS A 47 19.25 29.09 -9.06
CA LYS A 47 19.35 27.80 -8.34
C LYS A 47 18.34 27.67 -7.18
N LEU A 48 18.04 28.78 -6.51
CA LEU A 48 17.04 28.86 -5.45
C LEU A 48 15.63 28.47 -5.94
N THR A 49 15.21 28.91 -7.13
CA THR A 49 13.88 28.59 -7.66
C THR A 49 13.79 27.14 -8.11
N GLY A 50 14.89 26.56 -8.62
CA GLY A 50 14.99 25.11 -8.87
C GLY A 50 14.83 24.29 -7.60
N PHE A 51 15.53 24.67 -6.53
CA PHE A 51 15.44 24.00 -5.24
C PHE A 51 14.03 24.05 -4.64
N ILE A 52 13.39 25.22 -4.62
CA ILE A 52 12.03 25.39 -4.09
C ILE A 52 11.02 24.51 -4.85
N ARG A 53 11.12 24.45 -6.19
CA ARG A 53 10.24 23.61 -7.02
C ARG A 53 10.35 22.13 -6.70
N LEU A 54 11.58 21.61 -6.60
CA LEU A 54 11.84 20.22 -6.21
C LEU A 54 11.38 19.93 -4.78
N PHE A 55 11.60 20.87 -3.86
CA PHE A 55 11.17 20.74 -2.47
C PHE A 55 9.64 20.67 -2.35
N ILE A 56 8.91 21.53 -3.06
CA ILE A 56 7.44 21.49 -3.09
C ILE A 56 6.95 20.17 -3.71
N TYR A 57 7.54 19.75 -4.83
CA TYR A 57 7.16 18.50 -5.49
C TYR A 57 7.38 17.28 -4.58
N PHE A 58 8.55 17.19 -3.93
CA PHE A 58 8.82 16.14 -2.96
C PHE A 58 7.86 16.22 -1.76
N GLY A 59 7.58 17.42 -1.27
CA GLY A 59 6.59 17.67 -0.22
C GLY A 59 5.18 17.19 -0.60
N LEU A 60 4.77 17.33 -1.87
CA LEU A 60 3.49 16.81 -2.36
C LEU A 60 3.46 15.27 -2.37
N ILE A 61 4.56 14.61 -2.78
CA ILE A 61 4.66 13.16 -2.74
C ILE A 61 4.55 12.66 -1.30
N VAL A 62 5.35 13.23 -0.39
CA VAL A 62 5.30 12.90 1.04
C VAL A 62 3.91 13.19 1.61
N GLY A 63 3.32 14.31 1.23
CA GLY A 63 1.97 14.71 1.63
C GLY A 63 0.91 13.68 1.21
N ILE A 64 0.98 13.16 -0.02
CA ILE A 64 0.08 12.09 -0.48
C ILE A 64 0.26 10.83 0.37
N LEU A 65 1.50 10.39 0.62
CA LEU A 65 1.75 9.21 1.45
C LEU A 65 1.20 9.38 2.88
N VAL A 66 1.46 10.53 3.50
CA VAL A 66 0.99 10.85 4.86
C VAL A 66 -0.53 10.95 4.89
N ILE A 67 -1.16 11.65 3.94
CA ILE A 67 -2.62 11.79 3.89
C ILE A 67 -3.27 10.43 3.62
N THR A 68 -2.70 9.59 2.76
CA THR A 68 -3.18 8.21 2.55
C THR A 68 -3.19 7.44 3.87
N LEU A 69 -2.10 7.48 4.64
CA LEU A 69 -2.03 6.82 5.95
C LEU A 69 -3.02 7.42 6.96
N VAL A 70 -3.08 8.75 7.07
CA VAL A 70 -3.96 9.45 8.02
C VAL A 70 -5.43 9.17 7.72
N VAL A 71 -5.85 9.23 6.45
CA VAL A 71 -7.24 8.94 6.06
C VAL A 71 -7.60 7.50 6.36
N GLN A 72 -6.71 6.54 6.14
CA GLN A 72 -6.96 5.12 6.50
C GLN A 72 -7.19 4.94 8.00
N ILE A 73 -6.32 5.53 8.83
CA ILE A 73 -6.45 5.49 10.29
C ILE A 73 -7.74 6.16 10.73
N GLN A 74 -7.98 7.40 10.29
CA GLN A 74 -9.14 8.17 10.72
C GLN A 74 -10.46 7.53 10.29
N ARG A 75 -10.55 6.99 9.07
CA ARG A 75 -11.76 6.32 8.58
C ARG A 75 -12.06 5.04 9.33
N PHE A 76 -11.04 4.31 9.76
CA PHE A 76 -11.24 3.13 10.59
C PHE A 76 -11.62 3.53 12.03
N TYR A 77 -10.84 4.41 12.65
CA TYR A 77 -11.03 4.82 14.03
C TYR A 77 -12.36 5.55 14.23
N LYS A 78 -12.62 6.65 13.50
CA LYS A 78 -13.82 7.48 13.74
C LYS A 78 -15.11 6.74 13.43
N SER A 79 -15.14 5.97 12.34
CA SER A 79 -16.38 5.31 11.92
C SER A 79 -16.68 3.98 12.62
N LEU A 80 -15.71 3.32 13.27
CA LEU A 80 -16.00 2.07 13.99
C LEU A 80 -15.78 2.16 15.50
N LEU A 81 -14.87 3.02 15.94
CA LEU A 81 -14.45 3.10 17.35
C LEU A 81 -14.71 4.47 17.97
N GLY A 82 -15.09 5.47 17.18
CA GLY A 82 -15.49 6.80 17.65
C GLY A 82 -17.01 6.91 17.81
N ASP A 83 -17.48 8.15 17.97
CA ASP A 83 -18.89 8.47 18.23
C ASP A 83 -19.83 8.00 17.11
N GLU A 84 -19.33 7.87 15.87
CA GLU A 84 -20.09 7.33 14.73
C GLU A 84 -20.27 5.79 14.79
N GLY A 85 -19.49 5.10 15.63
CA GLY A 85 -19.48 3.65 15.76
C GLY A 85 -20.83 3.08 16.16
N TYR A 86 -21.52 3.72 17.12
CA TYR A 86 -22.86 3.30 17.56
C TYR A 86 -23.87 3.27 16.41
N LEU A 87 -23.84 4.28 15.54
CA LEU A 87 -24.70 4.32 14.34
C LEU A 87 -24.31 3.23 13.32
N MET A 88 -23.02 2.93 13.21
CA MET A 88 -22.54 1.93 12.24
C MET A 88 -22.90 0.50 12.65
N PHE A 89 -22.91 0.19 13.95
CA PHE A 89 -23.29 -1.13 14.46
C PHE A 89 -24.80 -1.33 14.65
N THR A 90 -25.60 -0.27 14.53
CA THR A 90 -27.08 -0.38 14.49
C THR A 90 -27.62 -0.66 13.09
N LEU A 91 -26.80 -0.50 12.05
CA LEU A 91 -27.14 -0.98 10.71
C LEU A 91 -27.20 -2.52 10.71
N PRO A 92 -28.09 -3.16 9.92
CA PRO A 92 -28.20 -4.62 9.85
C PRO A 92 -27.06 -5.23 9.01
N VAL A 93 -25.82 -4.93 9.39
CA VAL A 93 -24.57 -5.24 8.70
C VAL A 93 -23.63 -5.91 9.70
N LYS A 94 -22.98 -6.99 9.28
CA LYS A 94 -22.05 -7.72 10.16
C LYS A 94 -20.70 -6.98 10.25
N PRO A 95 -19.98 -7.01 11.37
CA PRO A 95 -18.71 -6.29 11.55
C PRO A 95 -17.64 -6.62 10.49
N TRP A 96 -17.57 -7.87 10.03
CA TRP A 96 -16.67 -8.27 8.95
C TRP A 96 -16.92 -7.52 7.62
N GLN A 97 -18.15 -7.10 7.35
CA GLN A 97 -18.48 -6.31 6.16
C GLN A 97 -17.93 -4.88 6.27
N HIS A 98 -17.91 -4.30 7.47
CA HIS A 98 -17.28 -3.01 7.70
C HIS A 98 -15.75 -3.08 7.53
N ILE A 99 -15.12 -4.12 8.08
CA ILE A 99 -13.67 -4.34 7.91
C ILE A 99 -13.34 -4.44 6.41
N LEU A 100 -14.02 -5.32 5.67
CA LEU A 100 -13.75 -5.51 4.25
C LEU A 100 -14.01 -4.24 3.42
N SER A 101 -15.10 -3.52 3.69
CA SER A 101 -15.40 -2.27 2.98
C SER A 101 -14.26 -1.26 3.12
N LYS A 102 -13.72 -1.08 4.34
CA LYS A 102 -12.61 -0.15 4.60
C LYS A 102 -11.29 -0.65 4.06
N LEU A 103 -11.04 -1.96 4.16
CA LEU A 103 -9.84 -2.61 3.63
C LEU A 103 -9.74 -2.40 2.11
N PHE A 104 -10.76 -2.79 1.35
CA PHE A 104 -10.74 -2.63 -0.12
C PHE A 104 -10.64 -1.17 -0.53
N THR A 105 -11.36 -0.27 0.15
CA THR A 105 -11.29 1.17 -0.14
C THR A 105 -9.86 1.69 0.08
N SER A 106 -9.22 1.31 1.18
CA SER A 106 -7.85 1.71 1.51
C SER A 106 -6.84 1.16 0.51
N MET A 107 -6.96 -0.12 0.14
CA MET A 107 -6.10 -0.76 -0.86
C MET A 107 -6.18 -0.05 -2.21
N ILE A 108 -7.38 0.33 -2.67
CA ILE A 108 -7.56 1.08 -3.91
C ILE A 108 -6.82 2.41 -3.86
N TRP A 109 -6.95 3.17 -2.77
CA TRP A 109 -6.25 4.45 -2.65
C TRP A 109 -4.73 4.30 -2.52
N ILE A 110 -4.23 3.23 -1.89
CA ILE A 110 -2.78 2.94 -1.87
C ILE A 110 -2.28 2.72 -3.30
N VAL A 111 -2.97 1.88 -4.08
CA VAL A 111 -2.60 1.59 -5.47
C VAL A 111 -2.68 2.84 -6.33
N ILE A 112 -3.77 3.61 -6.25
CA ILE A 112 -3.94 4.84 -7.04
C ILE A 112 -2.91 5.91 -6.64
N SER A 113 -2.60 6.06 -5.34
CA SER A 113 -1.52 6.95 -4.88
C SER A 113 -0.18 6.55 -5.51
N GLY A 114 0.17 5.26 -5.46
CA GLY A 114 1.41 4.76 -6.07
C GLY A 114 1.45 4.99 -7.58
N LEU A 115 0.37 4.67 -8.30
CA LEU A 115 0.27 4.90 -9.73
C LEU A 115 0.38 6.39 -10.08
N THR A 116 -0.27 7.26 -9.33
CA THR A 116 -0.20 8.72 -9.55
C THR A 116 1.21 9.23 -9.32
N THR A 117 1.90 8.75 -8.28
CA THR A 117 3.31 9.07 -8.03
C THR A 117 4.21 8.60 -9.18
N VAL A 118 4.05 7.37 -9.68
CA VAL A 118 4.80 6.86 -10.84
C VAL A 118 4.52 7.71 -12.08
N LEU A 119 3.26 8.01 -12.38
CA LEU A 119 2.88 8.89 -13.49
C LEU A 119 3.51 10.27 -13.36
N SER A 120 3.55 10.84 -12.14
CA SER A 120 4.18 12.13 -11.88
C SER A 120 5.68 12.14 -12.22
N PHE A 121 6.38 11.04 -11.92
CA PHE A 121 7.80 10.88 -12.26
C PHE A 121 8.01 10.73 -13.77
N LEU A 122 7.18 9.91 -14.43
CA LEU A 122 7.21 9.75 -15.89
C LEU A 122 6.97 11.09 -16.61
N ILE A 123 6.11 11.95 -16.06
CA ILE A 123 5.90 13.29 -16.60
C ILE A 123 7.21 14.08 -16.49
N ILE A 124 7.79 14.27 -15.30
CA ILE A 124 8.95 15.15 -15.09
C ILE A 124 10.21 14.69 -15.83
N MET A 125 10.34 13.39 -16.06
CA MET A 125 11.51 12.78 -16.69
C MET A 125 11.90 13.46 -18.02
N PRO A 126 13.22 13.63 -18.28
CA PRO A 126 13.72 14.11 -19.57
C PRO A 126 13.25 13.23 -20.73
N THR A 127 13.07 13.83 -21.91
CA THR A 127 12.57 13.13 -23.11
C THR A 127 13.50 12.01 -23.55
N GLU A 128 14.80 12.23 -23.53
CA GLU A 128 15.83 11.23 -23.88
C GLU A 128 15.71 9.99 -22.99
N VAL A 129 15.72 10.19 -21.67
CA VAL A 129 15.57 9.10 -20.67
C VAL A 129 14.24 8.37 -20.83
N PHE A 130 13.15 9.09 -21.17
CA PHE A 130 11.86 8.45 -21.43
C PHE A 130 11.95 7.49 -22.63
N TRP A 131 12.58 7.90 -23.72
CA TRP A 131 12.75 7.04 -24.90
C TRP A 131 13.66 5.85 -24.62
N GLU A 132 14.77 6.05 -23.90
CA GLU A 132 15.63 4.95 -23.44
C GLU A 132 14.84 3.91 -22.62
N LEU A 133 13.97 4.36 -21.70
CA LEU A 133 13.10 3.45 -20.95
C LEU A 133 12.13 2.69 -21.86
N MET A 134 11.56 3.34 -22.87
CA MET A 134 10.64 2.68 -23.82
C MET A 134 11.34 1.61 -24.66
N GLU A 135 12.66 1.71 -24.86
CA GLU A 135 13.46 0.68 -25.52
C GLU A 135 13.87 -0.45 -24.58
N VAL A 136 14.16 -0.14 -23.31
CA VAL A 136 14.59 -1.13 -22.30
C VAL A 136 13.43 -2.00 -21.81
N ILE A 137 12.21 -1.46 -21.68
CA ILE A 137 11.05 -2.22 -21.17
C ILE A 137 10.76 -3.50 -21.98
N PRO A 138 10.66 -3.45 -23.33
CA PRO A 138 10.46 -4.65 -24.14
C PRO A 138 11.58 -5.69 -23.97
N GLN A 139 12.82 -5.25 -23.79
CA GLN A 139 13.97 -6.14 -23.57
C GLN A 139 13.87 -6.83 -22.20
N GLY A 140 13.45 -6.11 -21.16
CA GLY A 140 13.17 -6.70 -19.85
C GLY A 140 12.04 -7.74 -19.92
N ILE A 141 10.97 -7.43 -20.65
CA ILE A 141 9.84 -8.36 -20.84
C ILE A 141 10.28 -9.60 -21.62
N SER A 142 11.08 -9.45 -22.68
CA SER A 142 11.56 -10.58 -23.47
C SER A 142 12.51 -11.48 -22.67
N GLU A 143 13.35 -10.91 -21.80
CA GLU A 143 14.22 -11.67 -20.90
C GLU A 143 13.41 -12.45 -19.86
N VAL A 144 12.36 -11.85 -19.29
CA VAL A 144 11.42 -12.57 -18.41
C VAL A 144 10.75 -13.71 -19.17
N LEU A 145 10.25 -13.47 -20.38
CA LEU A 145 9.66 -14.53 -21.21
C LEU A 145 10.67 -15.64 -21.54
N ARG A 146 11.96 -15.31 -21.72
CA ARG A 146 13.03 -16.30 -21.96
C ARG A 146 13.29 -17.17 -20.73
N ILE A 147 13.35 -16.56 -19.55
CA ILE A 147 13.64 -17.26 -18.28
C ILE A 147 12.46 -18.14 -17.86
N PHE A 148 11.23 -17.63 -17.99
CA PHE A 148 10.01 -18.27 -17.44
C PHE A 148 9.19 -19.02 -18.50
N GLY A 149 9.40 -18.77 -19.79
CA GLY A 149 8.69 -19.42 -20.89
C GLY A 149 7.17 -19.32 -20.77
N SER A 150 6.48 -20.44 -21.01
CA SER A 150 5.01 -20.55 -20.89
C SER A 150 4.49 -20.32 -19.47
N ARG A 151 5.35 -20.35 -18.44
CA ARG A 151 4.99 -20.17 -17.04
C ARG A 151 5.08 -18.73 -16.56
N THR A 152 5.51 -17.81 -17.43
CA THR A 152 5.55 -16.36 -17.14
C THR A 152 4.21 -15.85 -16.63
N PHE A 153 3.10 -16.32 -17.22
CA PHE A 153 1.75 -15.96 -16.80
C PHE A 153 1.47 -16.36 -15.35
N LEU A 154 1.85 -17.57 -14.93
CA LEU A 154 1.65 -18.06 -13.57
C LEU A 154 2.45 -17.25 -12.55
N VAL A 155 3.70 -16.94 -12.86
CA VAL A 155 4.57 -16.13 -11.99
C VAL A 155 4.04 -14.70 -11.88
N ALA A 156 3.67 -14.07 -13.00
CA ALA A 156 3.09 -12.73 -13.00
C ALA A 156 1.78 -12.67 -12.19
N PHE A 157 0.88 -13.64 -12.40
CA PHE A 157 -0.38 -13.74 -11.66
C PHE A 157 -0.14 -13.94 -10.16
N GLY A 158 0.78 -14.85 -9.80
CA GLY A 158 1.19 -15.08 -8.41
C GLY A 158 1.75 -13.82 -7.74
N SER A 159 2.60 -13.07 -8.44
CA SER A 159 3.18 -11.82 -7.94
C SER A 159 2.11 -10.77 -7.67
N ILE A 160 1.09 -10.67 -8.53
CA ILE A 160 -0.05 -9.75 -8.32
C ILE A 160 -0.82 -10.15 -7.06
N ILE A 161 -1.08 -11.45 -6.85
CA ILE A 161 -1.76 -11.92 -5.63
C ILE A 161 -0.94 -11.60 -4.38
N VAL A 162 0.37 -11.87 -4.40
CA VAL A 162 1.26 -11.54 -3.28
C VAL A 162 1.25 -10.04 -3.00
N PHE A 163 1.28 -9.19 -4.02
CA PHE A 163 1.18 -7.74 -3.87
C PHE A 163 -0.14 -7.30 -3.23
N ILE A 164 -1.27 -7.87 -3.67
CA ILE A 164 -2.59 -7.61 -3.07
C ILE A 164 -2.60 -8.02 -1.59
N LEU A 165 -2.08 -9.21 -1.26
CA LEU A 165 -2.00 -9.70 0.12
C LEU A 165 -1.06 -8.85 0.97
N PHE A 166 0.04 -8.35 0.42
CA PHE A 166 0.97 -7.45 1.11
C PHE A 166 0.28 -6.16 1.54
N ILE A 167 -0.45 -5.50 0.62
CA ILE A 167 -1.19 -4.27 0.95
C ILE A 167 -2.31 -4.57 1.96
N ALA A 168 -3.02 -5.69 1.79
CA ALA A 168 -4.05 -6.13 2.73
C ALA A 168 -3.47 -6.36 4.14
N ALA A 169 -2.30 -7.02 4.25
CA ALA A 169 -1.62 -7.28 5.51
C ALA A 169 -1.23 -5.98 6.21
N GLY A 170 -0.61 -5.05 5.47
CA GLY A 170 -0.23 -3.73 6.01
C GLY A 170 -1.44 -2.97 6.54
N THR A 171 -2.55 -2.96 5.78
CA THR A 171 -3.79 -2.27 6.16
C THR A 171 -4.44 -2.91 7.39
N LEU A 172 -4.54 -4.25 7.41
CA LEU A 172 -5.10 -4.99 8.56
C LEU A 172 -4.24 -4.87 9.80
N MET A 173 -2.92 -4.74 9.66
CA MET A 173 -2.02 -4.53 10.78
C MET A 173 -2.29 -3.19 11.46
N ILE A 174 -2.51 -2.13 10.67
CA ILE A 174 -2.95 -0.82 11.19
C ILE A 174 -4.29 -0.97 11.91
N TYR A 175 -5.27 -1.64 11.30
CA TYR A 175 -6.61 -1.80 11.89
C TYR A 175 -6.58 -2.63 13.19
N SER A 176 -5.81 -3.72 13.20
CA SER A 176 -5.58 -4.59 14.36
C SER A 176 -4.93 -3.81 15.50
N ALA A 177 -3.90 -3.01 15.19
CA ALA A 177 -3.22 -2.18 16.16
C ALA A 177 -4.15 -1.14 16.78
N ILE A 178 -4.99 -0.48 15.96
CA ILE A 178 -5.99 0.48 16.43
C ILE A 178 -7.03 -0.23 17.31
N ALA A 179 -7.55 -1.38 16.88
CA ALA A 179 -8.54 -2.14 17.63
C ALA A 179 -7.98 -2.59 19.00
N LEU A 180 -6.74 -3.08 19.05
CA LEU A 180 -6.06 -3.44 20.29
C LEU A 180 -5.78 -2.23 21.18
N GLY A 181 -5.30 -1.13 20.61
CA GLY A 181 -5.03 0.09 21.35
C GLY A 181 -6.28 0.74 21.95
N TYR A 182 -7.44 0.56 21.30
CA TYR A 182 -8.72 1.06 21.79
C TYR A 182 -9.19 0.37 23.09
N LEU A 183 -8.73 -0.86 23.36
CA LEU A 183 -9.04 -1.59 24.60
C LEU A 183 -8.40 -0.95 25.85
N VAL A 184 -7.41 -0.08 25.66
CA VAL A 184 -6.74 0.61 26.77
C VAL A 184 -7.57 1.82 27.21
N LYS A 185 -7.83 1.92 28.52
CA LYS A 185 -8.70 2.98 29.09
C LYS A 185 -8.14 4.41 28.91
N LYS A 186 -6.82 4.58 28.96
CA LYS A 186 -6.13 5.89 28.82
C LYS A 186 -5.13 5.85 27.67
N HIS A 187 -4.93 7.00 27.01
CA HIS A 187 -3.97 7.18 25.90
C HIS A 187 -4.14 6.18 24.74
N LYS A 188 -5.39 5.94 24.31
CA LYS A 188 -5.75 5.01 23.21
C LYS A 188 -4.89 5.15 21.95
N LEU A 189 -4.51 6.38 21.59
CA LEU A 189 -3.66 6.66 20.43
C LEU A 189 -2.22 6.12 20.62
N LEU A 190 -1.58 6.41 21.76
CA LEU A 190 -0.24 5.92 22.09
C LEU A 190 -0.23 4.40 22.23
N ALA A 191 -1.28 3.84 22.84
CA ALA A 191 -1.46 2.40 22.93
C ALA A 191 -1.57 1.76 21.53
N SER A 192 -2.34 2.37 20.62
CA SER A 192 -2.47 1.88 19.23
C SER A 192 -1.14 1.90 18.49
N PHE A 193 -0.34 2.94 18.68
CA PHE A 193 1.01 3.03 18.10
C PHE A 193 1.94 1.95 18.66
N GLY A 194 1.95 1.75 19.98
CA GLY A 194 2.72 0.68 20.63
C GLY A 194 2.29 -0.71 20.15
N MET A 195 0.99 -0.95 19.99
CA MET A 195 0.45 -2.20 19.43
C MET A 195 0.88 -2.40 17.98
N TYR A 196 0.94 -1.34 17.16
CA TYR A 196 1.44 -1.43 15.79
C TYR A 196 2.90 -1.88 15.76
N LEU A 197 3.76 -1.28 16.60
CA LEU A 197 5.16 -1.70 16.70
C LEU A 197 5.28 -3.17 17.14
N GLY A 198 4.50 -3.60 18.14
CA GLY A 198 4.49 -4.98 18.61
C GLY A 198 4.00 -5.99 17.56
N LEU A 199 2.93 -5.66 16.83
CA LEU A 199 2.44 -6.50 15.73
C LEU A 199 3.44 -6.55 14.57
N PHE A 200 4.07 -5.41 14.24
CA PHE A 200 5.07 -5.34 13.18
C PHE A 200 6.30 -6.17 13.52
N THR A 201 6.88 -6.01 14.71
CA THR A 201 8.05 -6.81 15.14
C THR A 201 7.70 -8.29 15.26
N GLY A 202 6.50 -8.62 15.75
CA GLY A 202 5.99 -9.99 15.78
C GLY A 202 5.88 -10.62 14.38
N ALA A 203 5.26 -9.91 13.44
CA ALA A 203 5.14 -10.36 12.05
C ALA A 203 6.51 -10.57 11.41
N GLN A 204 7.45 -9.63 11.59
CA GLN A 204 8.83 -9.78 11.07
C GLN A 204 9.56 -10.97 11.69
N SER A 205 9.40 -11.20 12.98
CA SER A 205 9.99 -12.36 13.66
C SER A 205 9.43 -13.67 13.09
N ILE A 206 8.11 -13.73 12.86
CA ILE A 206 7.45 -14.86 12.20
C ILE A 206 7.98 -15.04 10.78
N MET A 207 8.19 -13.96 10.02
CA MET A 207 8.75 -14.02 8.67
C MET A 207 10.14 -14.65 8.66
N ILE A 208 11.02 -14.25 9.58
CA ILE A 208 12.37 -14.79 9.70
C ILE A 208 12.31 -16.29 10.01
N ILE A 209 11.50 -16.69 11.00
CA ILE A 209 11.33 -18.12 11.35
C ILE A 209 10.78 -18.90 10.16
N PHE A 210 9.76 -18.35 9.48
CA PHE A 210 9.16 -18.97 8.31
C PHE A 210 10.18 -19.16 7.17
N MET A 211 11.04 -18.17 6.92
CA MET A 211 12.13 -18.24 5.95
C MET A 211 13.19 -19.28 6.35
N ILE A 212 13.54 -19.41 7.63
CA ILE A 212 14.50 -20.42 8.10
C ILE A 212 13.91 -21.84 7.97
N VAL A 213 12.64 -22.03 8.31
CA VAL A 213 11.97 -23.33 8.21
C VAL A 213 11.80 -23.74 6.76
N THR A 214 11.28 -22.85 5.91
CA THR A 214 11.19 -23.12 4.47
C THR A 214 12.57 -23.29 3.85
N GLY A 215 13.56 -22.53 4.34
CA GLY A 215 14.96 -22.60 3.95
C GLY A 215 15.61 -23.96 4.24
N SER A 216 15.45 -24.46 5.45
CA SER A 216 16.02 -25.73 5.88
C SER A 216 15.33 -26.94 5.23
N LEU A 217 14.02 -26.86 4.96
CA LEU A 217 13.23 -27.95 4.37
C LEU A 217 13.35 -28.02 2.84
N TYR A 218 13.38 -26.88 2.15
CA TYR A 218 13.28 -26.81 0.68
C TYR A 218 14.47 -26.13 -0.01
N LEU A 219 15.35 -25.44 0.73
CA LEU A 219 16.40 -24.58 0.16
C LEU A 219 17.83 -25.02 0.51
N LYS A 220 18.02 -26.26 0.98
CA LYS A 220 19.36 -26.80 1.30
C LYS A 220 20.32 -26.77 0.08
N ASP A 221 19.76 -26.81 -1.13
CA ASP A 221 20.46 -26.64 -2.42
C ASP A 221 19.97 -25.41 -3.21
N PHE A 222 19.39 -24.40 -2.56
CA PHE A 222 18.74 -23.30 -3.26
C PHE A 222 19.64 -22.52 -4.21
N SER A 223 20.89 -22.31 -3.83
CA SER A 223 21.90 -21.70 -4.70
C SER A 223 22.18 -22.53 -5.96
N ASN A 224 21.95 -23.84 -5.89
CA ASN A 224 22.17 -24.79 -6.99
C ASN A 224 20.91 -24.97 -7.86
N LEU A 225 19.76 -24.46 -7.42
CA LEU A 225 18.53 -24.48 -8.21
C LEU A 225 18.62 -23.50 -9.39
N SER A 226 17.90 -23.80 -10.47
CA SER A 226 17.72 -22.83 -11.55
C SER A 226 17.04 -21.55 -11.03
N LEU A 227 17.36 -20.39 -11.62
CA LEU A 227 16.77 -19.09 -11.26
C LEU A 227 15.24 -19.14 -11.21
N TYR A 228 14.64 -19.90 -12.13
CA TYR A 228 13.20 -20.14 -12.16
C TYR A 228 12.68 -20.78 -10.86
N MET A 229 13.29 -21.89 -10.44
CA MET A 229 12.88 -22.61 -9.23
C MET A 229 13.10 -21.77 -7.97
N GLN A 230 14.16 -20.97 -7.94
CA GLN A 230 14.40 -20.02 -6.86
C GLN A 230 13.29 -18.97 -6.76
N MET A 231 12.91 -18.36 -7.87
CA MET A 231 11.84 -17.35 -7.91
C MET A 231 10.47 -17.95 -7.56
N GLN A 232 10.18 -19.15 -8.06
CA GLN A 232 8.92 -19.84 -7.77
C GLN A 232 8.80 -20.21 -6.28
N THR A 233 9.87 -20.69 -5.66
CA THR A 233 9.88 -21.04 -4.23
C THR A 233 9.74 -19.81 -3.34
N ILE A 234 10.41 -18.69 -3.66
CA ILE A 234 10.22 -17.39 -2.99
C ILE A 234 8.77 -16.90 -3.14
N LEU A 235 8.19 -17.04 -4.33
CA LEU A 235 6.82 -16.60 -4.59
C LEU A 235 5.79 -17.43 -3.80
N LEU A 236 5.96 -18.75 -3.76
CA LEU A 236 5.08 -19.64 -2.98
C LEU A 236 5.22 -19.39 -1.47
N SER A 237 6.45 -19.21 -0.98
CA SER A 237 6.70 -18.95 0.44
C SER A 237 6.11 -17.60 0.86
N SER A 238 6.29 -16.54 0.06
CA SER A 238 5.68 -15.23 0.32
C SER A 238 4.15 -15.28 0.28
N LEU A 239 3.55 -16.01 -0.66
CA LEU A 239 2.10 -16.20 -0.72
C LEU A 239 1.57 -16.90 0.54
N ALA A 240 2.22 -17.97 0.97
CA ALA A 240 1.87 -18.67 2.21
C ALA A 240 2.01 -17.75 3.44
N TYR A 241 3.12 -17.02 3.56
CA TYR A 241 3.34 -16.09 4.67
C TYR A 241 2.28 -14.98 4.72
N PHE A 242 2.05 -14.26 3.62
CA PHE A 242 1.09 -13.15 3.62
C PHE A 242 -0.35 -13.63 3.78
N SER A 243 -0.71 -14.81 3.26
CA SER A 243 -2.05 -15.37 3.49
C SER A 243 -2.28 -15.72 4.97
N ILE A 244 -1.30 -16.30 5.65
CA ILE A 244 -1.38 -16.60 7.10
C ILE A 244 -1.50 -15.31 7.92
N ILE A 245 -0.62 -14.33 7.66
CA ILE A 245 -0.61 -13.06 8.41
C ILE A 245 -1.91 -12.27 8.17
N THR A 246 -2.37 -12.16 6.92
CA THR A 246 -3.63 -11.46 6.61
C THR A 246 -4.83 -12.13 7.30
N ALA A 247 -4.92 -13.46 7.23
CA ALA A 247 -5.99 -14.20 7.90
C ALA A 247 -5.95 -14.00 9.42
N GLY A 248 -4.77 -14.11 10.04
CA GLY A 248 -4.59 -13.90 11.48
C GLY A 248 -5.00 -12.50 11.94
N LEU A 249 -4.55 -11.46 11.23
CA LEU A 249 -4.90 -10.06 11.55
C LEU A 249 -6.39 -9.78 11.31
N PHE A 250 -6.98 -10.36 10.27
CA PHE A 250 -8.42 -10.21 10.00
C PHE A 250 -9.26 -10.86 11.12
N ILE A 251 -8.91 -12.08 11.52
CA ILE A 251 -9.58 -12.79 12.63
C ILE A 251 -9.44 -12.01 13.92
N LEU A 252 -8.23 -11.52 14.23
CA LEU A 252 -7.97 -10.71 15.42
C LEU A 252 -8.82 -9.43 15.42
N THR A 253 -8.82 -8.68 14.33
CA THR A 253 -9.62 -7.44 14.21
C THR A 253 -11.10 -7.75 14.39
N LYS A 254 -11.61 -8.76 13.68
CA LYS A 254 -13.01 -9.19 13.79
C LYS A 254 -13.38 -9.59 15.21
N TYR A 255 -12.55 -10.40 15.86
CA TYR A 255 -12.80 -10.87 17.23
C TYR A 255 -12.91 -9.70 18.22
N ILE A 256 -12.05 -8.69 18.10
CA ILE A 256 -12.11 -7.49 18.95
C ILE A 256 -13.40 -6.71 18.67
N LEU A 257 -13.74 -6.51 17.40
CA LEU A 257 -14.97 -5.77 17.03
C LEU A 257 -16.25 -6.49 17.48
N ASP A 258 -16.29 -7.82 17.41
CA ASP A 258 -17.47 -8.61 17.77
C ASP A 258 -17.65 -8.74 19.29
N ASN A 259 -16.56 -8.87 20.07
CA ASN A 259 -16.65 -9.34 21.47
C ASN A 259 -16.14 -8.35 22.53
N LYS A 260 -15.41 -7.29 22.14
CA LYS A 260 -14.71 -6.41 23.10
C LYS A 260 -15.03 -4.94 22.94
N LEU A 261 -15.91 -4.60 22.00
CA LEU A 261 -16.41 -3.24 21.80
C LEU A 261 -17.54 -2.96 22.79
N ASN A 262 -17.19 -2.48 23.98
CA ASN A 262 -18.14 -1.75 24.81
C ASN A 262 -18.22 -0.34 24.23
N LEU A 263 -19.31 -0.06 23.50
CA LEU A 263 -19.63 1.29 23.00
C LEU A 263 -20.33 2.16 24.06
N GLU A 264 -20.22 1.78 25.34
CA GLU A 264 -20.64 2.57 26.51
C GLU A 264 -19.46 3.35 27.10
#